data_AF-A0A1G2RDM1-F1
#
_entry.id   AF-A0A1G2RDM1-F1
#
_cell.length_a   1.000
_cell.length_b   1.000
_cell.length_c   1.000
_cell.angle_alpha   90.00
_cell.angle_beta   90.00
_cell.angle_gamma   90.00
#
_symmetry.space_group_name_H-M   'P 1'
#
loop_
_entity.id
_entity.type
_entity.pdbx_description
1 polymer ?
#
loop_
_entity_poly.entity_id
_entity_poly.type
_entity_poly.pdbx_seq_one_letter_code
_entity_poly.pdbx_strand_id
1 'polypeptide(L)'
;MTLTLRGTLWVTGTFIPGNNTLVELDEDYGDLSGALIVDQTVSISNNVILRGSGAPGSFLLVVGMSSSLNEASPAIGVANNVDSAVMFAPNGVIVIHNNASLVEVTAHKIVVRKATVTYDLGLASAKFTAGPGGGWELMSWKEVE
;
A
#
# COMPACT_ATOMS: atom_id res chain seq x y z
N MET A 1 9.96 13.95 -9.72
CA MET A 1 10.63 14.02 -8.39
C MET A 1 10.53 12.64 -7.76
N THR A 2 11.51 12.23 -6.96
CA THR A 2 11.54 10.89 -6.38
C THR A 2 11.72 10.96 -4.87
N LEU A 3 10.94 10.15 -4.14
CA LEU A 3 11.10 9.89 -2.72
C LEU A 3 11.47 8.41 -2.54
N THR A 4 12.67 8.15 -2.03
CA THR A 4 13.16 6.78 -1.78
C THR A 4 13.13 6.49 -0.28
N LEU A 5 12.44 5.40 0.10
CA LEU A 5 12.25 4.97 1.48
C LEU A 5 13.28 3.89 1.83
N ARG A 6 14.16 4.18 2.79
CA ARG A 6 15.13 3.21 3.35
C ARG A 6 14.62 2.52 4.63
N GLY A 7 13.37 2.74 4.98
CA GLY A 7 12.73 2.30 6.22
C GLY A 7 11.24 2.61 6.21
N THR A 8 10.54 2.20 7.26
CA THR A 8 9.13 2.56 7.44
C THR A 8 8.99 4.08 7.65
N LEU A 9 8.17 4.71 6.81
CA LEU A 9 7.83 6.12 6.96
C LEU A 9 6.51 6.24 7.71
N TRP A 10 6.53 6.87 8.89
CA TRP A 10 5.33 7.21 9.65
C TRP A 10 5.04 8.71 9.55
N VAL A 11 3.90 9.06 9.00
CA VAL A 11 3.43 10.44 8.84
C VAL A 11 2.29 10.68 9.82
N THR A 12 2.51 11.51 10.84
CA THR A 12 1.46 11.91 11.80
C THR A 12 0.46 12.90 11.23
N GLY A 13 0.80 13.49 10.08
CA GLY A 13 0.01 14.43 9.32
C GLY A 13 -0.80 13.81 8.18
N THR A 14 -1.17 14.66 7.23
CA THR A 14 -1.68 14.24 5.92
C THR A 14 -0.52 13.95 4.98
N PHE A 15 -0.65 12.94 4.12
CA PHE A 15 0.31 12.66 3.07
C PHE A 15 -0.26 13.06 1.70
N ILE A 16 0.43 13.98 1.02
CA ILE A 16 0.04 14.52 -0.30
C ILE A 16 1.29 14.61 -1.17
N PRO A 17 1.64 13.57 -1.96
CA PRO A 17 2.72 13.67 -2.92
C PRO A 17 2.37 14.65 -4.04
N GLY A 18 3.39 15.34 -4.57
CA GLY A 18 3.22 16.21 -5.73
C GLY A 18 2.93 15.43 -7.02
N ASN A 19 2.45 16.13 -8.04
CA ASN A 19 2.17 15.52 -9.35
C ASN A 19 3.45 14.94 -10.00
N ASN A 20 3.32 13.85 -10.77
CA ASN A 20 4.44 13.18 -11.46
C ASN A 20 5.59 12.80 -10.52
N THR A 21 5.23 12.31 -9.33
CA THR A 21 6.18 11.87 -8.30
C THR A 21 6.29 10.35 -8.28
N LEU A 22 7.51 9.86 -8.10
CA LEU A 22 7.80 8.47 -7.79
C LEU A 22 8.04 8.34 -6.28
N VAL A 23 7.34 7.42 -5.62
CA VAL A 23 7.63 7.00 -4.26
C VAL A 23 8.01 5.52 -4.32
N GLU A 24 9.22 5.19 -3.91
CA GLU A 24 9.75 3.83 -4.02
C GLU A 24 10.49 3.40 -2.77
N LEU A 25 10.60 2.08 -2.58
CA LEU A 25 11.53 1.54 -1.60
C LEU A 25 12.94 1.56 -2.18
N ASP A 26 13.91 1.71 -1.30
CA ASP A 26 15.33 1.57 -1.65
C ASP A 26 15.63 0.15 -2.16
N GLU A 27 16.61 0.03 -3.07
CA GLU A 27 17.03 -1.26 -3.62
C GLU A 27 17.54 -2.23 -2.54
N ASP A 28 18.04 -1.69 -1.41
CA ASP A 28 18.48 -2.43 -0.23
C ASP A 28 17.38 -3.35 0.35
N TYR A 29 16.09 -3.10 0.04
CA TYR A 29 14.99 -3.99 0.44
C TYR A 29 15.03 -5.36 -0.26
N GLY A 30 15.64 -5.49 -1.45
CA GLY A 30 15.58 -6.72 -2.22
C GLY A 30 14.13 -7.18 -2.44
N ASP A 31 13.83 -8.45 -2.18
CA ASP A 31 12.45 -9.00 -2.26
C ASP A 31 11.53 -8.59 -1.10
N LEU A 32 12.02 -7.81 -0.11
CA LEU A 32 11.21 -7.39 1.03
C LEU A 32 10.32 -6.20 0.65
N SER A 33 9.14 -6.17 1.26
CA SER A 33 8.17 -5.09 1.13
C SER A 33 8.29 -4.10 2.29
N GLY A 34 7.89 -2.85 2.06
CA GLY A 34 7.97 -1.76 3.02
C GLY A 34 6.62 -1.09 3.24
N ALA A 35 6.54 -0.22 4.24
CA ALA A 35 5.30 0.43 4.64
C ALA A 35 5.46 1.95 4.79
N LEU A 36 4.45 2.67 4.33
CA LEU A 36 4.21 4.08 4.57
C LEU A 36 2.88 4.20 5.33
N ILE A 37 2.95 4.66 6.57
CA ILE A 37 1.81 4.76 7.50
C ILE A 37 1.44 6.22 7.67
N VAL A 38 0.15 6.53 7.60
CA VAL A 38 -0.36 7.90 7.70
C VAL A 38 -1.52 7.94 8.70
N ASP A 39 -1.37 8.76 9.74
CA ASP A 39 -2.38 8.86 10.81
C ASP A 39 -3.67 9.55 10.35
N GLN A 40 -3.53 10.55 9.49
CA GLN A 40 -4.67 11.31 8.95
C GLN A 40 -5.03 10.80 7.54
N THR A 41 -5.29 11.71 6.62
CA THR A 41 -5.71 11.37 5.25
C THR A 41 -4.51 11.18 4.33
N VAL A 42 -4.67 10.26 3.38
CA VAL A 42 -3.78 10.07 2.23
C VAL A 42 -4.49 10.59 0.98
N SER A 43 -3.86 11.50 0.23
CA SER A 43 -4.41 12.01 -1.03
C SER A 43 -3.36 11.95 -2.13
N ILE A 44 -3.54 11.01 -3.06
CA ILE A 44 -2.56 10.70 -4.11
C ILE A 44 -3.21 10.95 -5.46
N SER A 45 -2.60 11.82 -6.26
CA SER A 45 -3.14 12.13 -7.58
C SER A 45 -2.12 12.56 -8.61
N ASN A 46 -2.54 12.49 -9.89
CA ASN A 46 -1.84 13.06 -11.05
C ASN A 46 -0.49 12.39 -11.33
N ASN A 47 -0.56 11.18 -11.88
CA ASN A 47 0.59 10.41 -12.37
C ASN A 47 1.62 10.12 -11.27
N VAL A 48 1.16 9.84 -10.05
CA VAL A 48 2.04 9.36 -8.98
C VAL A 48 2.25 7.86 -9.15
N ILE A 49 3.49 7.43 -9.08
CA ILE A 49 3.87 6.02 -9.10
C ILE A 49 4.33 5.66 -7.69
N LEU A 50 3.74 4.62 -7.14
CA LEU A 50 4.17 3.97 -5.92
C LEU A 50 4.81 2.64 -6.36
N ARG A 51 5.87 2.16 -5.72
CA ARG A 51 6.40 0.81 -6.00
C ARG A 51 7.31 0.31 -4.88
N GLY A 52 7.57 -0.99 -4.88
CA GLY A 52 8.60 -1.59 -4.02
C GLY A 52 10.02 -1.24 -4.47
N SER A 53 10.97 -2.11 -4.15
CA SER A 53 12.41 -1.93 -4.45
C SER A 53 12.76 -2.08 -5.94
N GLY A 54 11.80 -2.55 -6.76
CA GLY A 54 12.02 -2.99 -8.13
C GLY A 54 12.16 -4.51 -8.28
N ALA A 55 12.32 -5.26 -7.18
CA ALA A 55 12.24 -6.70 -7.21
C ALA A 55 10.78 -7.18 -7.36
N PRO A 56 10.50 -8.27 -8.10
CA PRO A 56 9.13 -8.76 -8.34
C PRO A 56 8.33 -9.09 -7.07
N GLY A 57 9.01 -9.44 -5.97
CA GLY A 57 8.37 -9.76 -4.68
C GLY A 57 8.19 -8.55 -3.75
N SER A 58 8.68 -7.37 -4.14
CA SER A 58 8.71 -6.19 -3.28
C SER A 58 7.58 -5.22 -3.60
N PHE A 59 6.83 -4.85 -2.57
CA PHE A 59 5.68 -3.95 -2.67
C PHE A 59 5.77 -2.82 -1.63
N LEU A 60 5.24 -1.65 -1.99
CA LEU A 60 5.01 -0.57 -1.05
C LEU A 60 3.56 -0.63 -0.55
N LEU A 61 3.40 -0.86 0.75
CA LEU A 61 2.13 -0.79 1.45
C LEU A 61 1.87 0.63 1.95
N VAL A 62 0.74 1.19 1.56
CA VAL A 62 0.26 2.48 2.07
C VAL A 62 -0.88 2.22 3.05
N VAL A 63 -0.68 2.62 4.30
CA VAL A 63 -1.65 2.45 5.38
C VAL A 63 -2.25 3.80 5.76
N GLY A 64 -3.57 3.94 5.62
CA GLY A 64 -4.34 5.09 6.11
C GLY A 64 -5.08 4.73 7.40
N MET A 65 -4.73 5.39 8.51
CA MET A 65 -5.31 5.09 9.84
C MET A 65 -6.58 5.90 10.13
N SER A 66 -6.89 6.92 9.33
CA SER A 66 -8.12 7.70 9.46
C SER A 66 -9.37 6.80 9.41
N SER A 67 -10.31 7.05 10.31
CA SER A 67 -11.61 6.38 10.37
C SER A 67 -12.68 7.06 9.50
N SER A 68 -12.29 8.01 8.64
CA SER A 68 -13.24 8.74 7.82
C SER A 68 -13.98 7.80 6.86
N LEU A 69 -15.31 7.88 6.88
CA LEU A 69 -16.21 7.20 5.94
C LEU A 69 -16.84 8.18 4.92
N ASN A 70 -16.46 9.46 4.98
CA ASN A 70 -16.94 10.47 4.05
C ASN A 70 -16.17 10.37 2.72
N GLU A 71 -16.88 10.08 1.63
CA GLU A 71 -16.28 9.94 0.29
C GLU A 71 -15.65 11.24 -0.24
N ALA A 72 -16.06 12.41 0.26
CA ALA A 72 -15.45 13.70 -0.10
C ALA A 72 -14.14 13.98 0.64
N SER A 73 -13.90 13.29 1.76
CA SER A 73 -12.70 13.40 2.58
C SER A 73 -12.29 12.00 3.07
N PRO A 74 -11.91 11.09 2.16
CA PRO A 74 -11.69 9.68 2.48
C PRO A 74 -10.47 9.48 3.37
N ALA A 75 -10.30 8.28 3.91
CA ALA A 75 -9.06 7.91 4.58
C ALA A 75 -7.90 7.81 3.58
N ILE A 76 -8.17 7.22 2.40
CA ILE A 76 -7.25 7.22 1.25
C ILE A 76 -8.04 7.62 0.00
N GLY A 77 -7.59 8.69 -0.67
CA GLY A 77 -8.07 9.11 -1.98
C GLY A 77 -7.01 8.88 -3.05
N VAL A 78 -7.39 8.20 -4.14
CA VAL A 78 -6.50 7.88 -5.26
C VAL A 78 -7.14 8.31 -6.58
N ALA A 79 -6.44 9.15 -7.35
CA ALA A 79 -7.00 9.79 -8.53
C ALA A 79 -6.02 9.98 -9.69
N ASN A 80 -6.50 9.94 -10.93
CA ASN A 80 -5.78 10.45 -12.11
C ASN A 80 -4.45 9.71 -12.39
N ASN A 81 -4.56 8.50 -12.94
CA ASN A 81 -3.42 7.69 -13.42
C ASN A 81 -2.36 7.38 -12.35
N VAL A 82 -2.80 7.07 -11.13
CA VAL A 82 -1.90 6.55 -10.09
C VAL A 82 -1.65 5.08 -10.36
N ASP A 83 -0.40 4.65 -10.21
CA ASP A 83 0.01 3.27 -10.46
C ASP A 83 0.68 2.62 -9.25
N SER A 84 0.42 1.32 -9.12
CA SER A 84 1.18 0.33 -8.35
C SER A 84 1.31 0.56 -6.83
N ALA A 85 0.26 0.29 -6.05
CA ALA A 85 0.45 0.10 -4.60
C ALA A 85 -0.57 -0.85 -3.99
N VAL A 86 -0.18 -1.36 -2.83
CA VAL A 86 -1.08 -2.02 -1.88
C VAL A 86 -1.65 -0.94 -0.97
N MET A 87 -2.97 -0.81 -0.97
CA MET A 87 -3.68 0.20 -0.17
C MET A 87 -4.44 -0.48 0.96
N PHE A 88 -4.22 -0.01 2.19
CA PHE A 88 -4.88 -0.54 3.38
C PHE A 88 -5.47 0.56 4.26
N ALA A 89 -6.78 0.54 4.49
CA ALA A 89 -7.47 1.48 5.36
C ALA A 89 -8.52 0.75 6.25
N PRO A 90 -8.09 0.12 7.36
CA PRO A 90 -8.93 -0.81 8.12
C PRO A 90 -10.20 -0.17 8.70
N ASN A 91 -10.16 1.13 8.99
CA ASN A 91 -11.25 1.85 9.66
C ASN A 91 -11.96 2.86 8.75
N GLY A 92 -11.51 3.05 7.52
CA GLY A 92 -11.90 4.16 6.67
C GLY A 92 -12.36 3.76 5.27
N VAL A 93 -12.82 4.75 4.52
CA VAL A 93 -13.16 4.58 3.10
C VAL A 93 -11.95 4.86 2.22
N ILE A 94 -11.72 3.99 1.24
CA ILE A 94 -10.81 4.23 0.12
C ILE A 94 -11.64 4.61 -1.10
N VAL A 95 -11.34 5.75 -1.71
CA VAL A 95 -12.01 6.22 -2.93
C VAL A 95 -11.00 6.25 -4.08
N ILE A 96 -11.31 5.52 -5.14
CA ILE A 96 -10.44 5.32 -6.30
C ILE A 96 -11.16 5.84 -7.53
N HIS A 97 -10.54 6.75 -8.27
CA HIS A 97 -11.14 7.28 -9.48
C HIS A 97 -10.17 7.68 -10.59
N ASN A 98 -10.70 7.74 -11.81
CA ASN A 98 -10.02 8.26 -13.00
C ASN A 98 -8.69 7.53 -13.33
N ASN A 99 -8.84 6.29 -13.83
CA ASN A 99 -7.77 5.47 -14.39
C ASN A 99 -6.62 5.14 -13.44
N ALA A 100 -6.88 5.06 -12.14
CA ALA A 100 -5.92 4.47 -11.21
C ALA A 100 -5.83 2.95 -11.41
N SER A 101 -4.61 2.42 -11.31
CA SER A 101 -4.26 1.00 -11.38
C SER A 101 -3.60 0.61 -10.06
N LEU A 102 -4.27 -0.25 -9.28
CA LEU A 102 -3.81 -0.65 -7.94
C LEU A 102 -3.65 -2.16 -7.85
N VAL A 103 -2.66 -2.59 -7.09
CA VAL A 103 -2.25 -4.00 -6.93
C VAL A 103 -3.11 -4.72 -5.90
N GLU A 104 -3.48 -4.03 -4.83
CA GLU A 104 -4.45 -4.54 -3.84
C GLU A 104 -5.08 -3.38 -3.10
N VAL A 105 -6.34 -3.56 -2.70
CA VAL A 105 -7.08 -2.57 -1.91
C VAL A 105 -7.90 -3.32 -0.86
N THR A 106 -7.59 -3.06 0.41
CA THR A 106 -8.37 -3.58 1.55
C THR A 106 -8.78 -2.42 2.46
N ALA A 107 -10.08 -2.31 2.73
CA ALA A 107 -10.61 -1.22 3.55
C ALA A 107 -11.94 -1.56 4.22
N HIS A 108 -12.37 -0.73 5.18
CA HIS A 108 -13.73 -0.80 5.72
C HIS A 108 -14.79 -0.58 4.64
N LYS A 109 -14.53 0.35 3.72
CA LYS A 109 -15.37 0.62 2.55
C LYS A 109 -14.49 0.96 1.35
N ILE A 110 -14.82 0.43 0.18
CA ILE A 110 -14.13 0.74 -1.08
C ILE A 110 -15.15 1.36 -2.05
N VAL A 111 -14.79 2.49 -2.66
CA VAL A 111 -15.59 3.16 -3.70
C VAL A 111 -14.75 3.33 -4.95
N VAL A 112 -15.18 2.71 -6.05
CA VAL A 112 -14.45 2.73 -7.33
C VAL A 112 -15.27 3.45 -8.39
N ARG A 113 -14.65 4.43 -9.08
CA ARG A 113 -15.30 5.24 -10.12
C ARG A 113 -14.37 5.40 -11.33
N LYS A 114 -14.60 4.62 -12.40
CA LYS A 114 -13.74 4.61 -13.61
C LYS A 114 -12.26 4.30 -13.28
N ALA A 115 -12.02 3.16 -12.63
CA ALA A 115 -10.67 2.68 -12.31
C ALA A 115 -10.65 1.14 -12.32
N THR A 116 -9.44 0.57 -12.38
CA THR A 116 -9.23 -0.89 -12.41
C THR A 116 -8.41 -1.29 -11.18
N VAL A 117 -8.83 -2.36 -10.50
CA VAL A 117 -8.07 -2.97 -9.41
C VAL A 117 -7.72 -4.39 -9.84
N THR A 118 -6.43 -4.70 -9.90
CA THR A 118 -5.94 -6.00 -10.38
C THR A 118 -5.06 -6.62 -9.32
N TYR A 119 -5.52 -7.74 -8.76
CA TYR A 119 -4.78 -8.47 -7.73
C TYR A 119 -3.56 -9.17 -8.34
N ASP A 120 -2.37 -8.91 -7.78
CA ASP A 120 -1.15 -9.62 -8.14
C ASP A 120 -0.93 -10.84 -7.22
N LEU A 121 -0.74 -12.02 -7.83
CA LEU A 121 -0.52 -13.28 -7.13
C LEU A 121 0.75 -13.28 -6.27
N GLY A 122 1.77 -12.46 -6.63
CA GLY A 122 3.01 -12.34 -5.87
C GLY A 122 2.80 -11.79 -4.46
N LEU A 123 1.70 -11.08 -4.23
CA LEU A 123 1.38 -10.44 -2.96
C LEU A 123 1.08 -11.44 -1.84
N ALA A 124 0.51 -12.60 -2.18
CA ALA A 124 0.23 -13.66 -1.21
C ALA A 124 1.50 -14.22 -0.54
N SER A 125 2.67 -14.00 -1.16
CA SER A 125 3.99 -14.43 -0.65
C SER A 125 4.87 -13.27 -0.20
N ALA A 126 4.37 -12.03 -0.22
CA ALA A 126 5.16 -10.85 0.11
C ALA A 126 5.53 -10.83 1.60
N LYS A 127 6.79 -10.50 1.88
CA LYS A 127 7.31 -10.36 3.25
C LYS A 127 7.52 -8.88 3.56
N PHE A 128 6.69 -8.33 4.44
CA PHE A 128 6.82 -6.94 4.88
C PHE A 128 7.85 -6.81 6.00
N THR A 129 8.73 -5.81 5.94
CA THR A 129 9.69 -5.50 7.01
C THR A 129 9.03 -4.89 8.25
N ALA A 130 7.74 -4.54 8.16
CA ALA A 130 6.93 -4.00 9.24
C ALA A 130 5.61 -4.78 9.35
N GLY A 131 5.22 -5.14 10.58
CA GLY A 131 4.04 -5.94 10.89
C GLY A 131 4.38 -7.29 11.55
N PRO A 132 3.39 -8.02 12.09
CA PRO A 132 3.60 -9.37 12.61
C PRO A 132 3.98 -10.29 11.44
N GLY A 133 5.25 -10.69 11.36
CA GLY A 133 5.71 -11.62 10.34
C GLY A 133 4.97 -12.96 10.43
N GLY A 134 4.57 -13.50 9.28
CA GLY A 134 4.03 -14.87 9.21
C GLY A 134 5.07 -15.87 9.68
N GLY A 135 4.79 -16.56 10.79
CA GLY A 135 5.61 -17.63 11.34
C GLY A 135 5.00 -18.99 11.01
N TRP A 136 5.84 -19.96 10.71
CA TRP A 136 5.44 -21.37 10.70
C TRP A 136 5.74 -21.96 12.06
N GLU A 137 4.71 -22.34 12.80
CA GLU A 137 4.85 -23.06 14.06
C GLU A 137 4.62 -24.56 13.81
N LEU A 138 5.65 -25.37 14.07
CA LEU A 138 5.52 -26.82 14.04
C LEU A 138 4.79 -27.28 15.31
N MET A 139 3.46 -27.36 15.23
CA MET A 139 2.61 -27.66 16.40
C MET A 139 2.85 -29.05 16.99
N SER A 140 3.20 -30.03 16.17
CA SER A 140 3.70 -31.33 16.63
C SER A 140 4.32 -32.10 15.48
N TRP A 141 5.25 -32.98 15.82
CA TRP A 141 5.81 -33.98 14.92
C TRP A 141 5.70 -35.34 15.61
N LYS A 142 5.30 -36.36 14.86
CA LYS A 142 5.28 -37.74 15.32
C LYS A 142 5.92 -38.61 14.25
N GLU A 143 7.04 -39.22 14.59
CA GLU A 143 7.59 -40.34 13.82
C GLU A 143 6.64 -41.53 13.93
N VAL A 144 6.38 -42.20 12.81
CA VAL A 144 5.67 -43.47 12.78
C VAL A 144 6.67 -44.51 12.30
N GLU A 145 7.11 -45.37 13.22
CA GLU A 145 7.76 -46.64 12.90
C GLU A 145 6.72 -47.73 12.61
#